data_AF-A0A7R8WTQ1-F1
#
_entry.id   AF-A0A7R8WTQ1-F1
#
_cell.length_a   1.000
_cell.length_b   1.000
_cell.length_c   1.000
_cell.angle_alpha   90.00
_cell.angle_beta   90.00
_cell.angle_gamma   90.00
#
_symmetry.space_group_name_H-M   'P 1'
#
loop_
_entity.id
_entity.type
_entity.pdbx_description
1 polymer ?
#
loop_
_entity_poly.entity_id
_entity_poly.type
_entity_poly.pdbx_seq_one_letter_code
_entity_poly.pdbx_strand_id
1 'polypeptide(L)'
;MIGLLDFGTKILGTQNATLNGLEDFKEQIADARTFSFLHELEELLEIGLIKGGDLSNAIVYVDKKLDEATQQKLQKAFNKPDISIRPNGILDNLELKYPNEAARHKLLDVIGDLALTGVRIKAKIIANKPGHKINTQFAKKLHKQYVMHKKNNVPEFDLEAEPVYNVNEIMELLPHRPPFLLVDKIIHMTDQLIIGMKNVTMNEHFFVGHFPEEPIMPGVLQLEAMAQTGGVLVLSGFDNPKDYSTYFMKI
;
A
#
# COMPACT_ATOMS: atom_id res chain seq x y z
N MET A 1 12.77 -1.13 10.69
CA MET A 1 11.69 -1.10 11.70
C MET A 1 12.18 -1.72 13.00
N ILE A 2 11.69 -1.23 14.13
CA ILE A 2 12.01 -1.73 15.48
C ILE A 2 10.70 -1.98 16.21
N GLY A 3 10.52 -3.19 16.73
CA GLY A 3 9.41 -3.56 17.62
C GLY A 3 9.94 -3.84 19.02
N LEU A 4 9.37 -3.19 20.03
CA LEU A 4 9.60 -3.47 21.45
C LEU A 4 8.35 -4.09 22.04
N LEU A 5 8.55 -5.15 22.82
CA LEU A 5 7.50 -5.96 23.39
C LEU A 5 7.78 -6.15 24.88
N ASP A 6 6.75 -5.92 25.70
CA ASP A 6 6.81 -6.10 27.14
C ASP A 6 5.39 -6.39 27.65
N PHE A 7 5.17 -7.64 28.04
CA PHE A 7 3.91 -8.15 28.60
C PHE A 7 3.91 -8.21 30.13
N GLY A 8 4.96 -7.74 30.81
CA GLY A 8 5.04 -7.76 32.27
C GLY A 8 5.07 -9.16 32.91
N THR A 9 5.22 -10.24 32.12
CA THR A 9 5.34 -11.60 32.63
C THR A 9 6.81 -11.99 32.78
N LYS A 10 7.14 -12.75 33.83
CA LYS A 10 8.51 -13.24 34.08
C LYS A 10 9.02 -14.18 32.97
N ILE A 11 8.11 -14.82 32.25
CA ILE A 11 8.41 -15.84 31.23
C ILE A 11 8.82 -15.20 29.91
N LEU A 12 8.10 -14.17 29.47
CA LEU A 12 8.40 -13.53 28.20
C LEU A 12 9.43 -12.40 28.33
N GLY A 13 9.34 -11.66 29.45
CA GLY A 13 10.15 -10.49 29.72
C GLY A 13 9.98 -9.38 28.67
N THR A 14 10.96 -8.47 28.66
CA THR A 14 11.07 -7.43 27.63
C THR A 14 11.90 -7.98 26.46
N GLN A 15 11.36 -7.90 25.25
CA GLN A 15 12.02 -8.34 24.03
C GLN A 15 11.99 -7.26 22.97
N ASN A 16 13.00 -7.24 22.10
CA ASN A 16 13.05 -6.37 20.94
C ASN A 16 13.31 -7.19 19.66
N ALA A 17 12.82 -6.66 18.54
CA ALA A 17 13.13 -7.15 17.20
C ALA A 17 13.40 -5.97 16.27
N THR A 18 14.39 -6.11 15.40
CA THR A 18 14.79 -5.08 14.43
C THR A 18 14.87 -5.71 13.05
N LEU A 19 14.38 -4.97 12.04
CA LEU A 19 14.51 -5.30 10.62
C LEU A 19 15.06 -4.07 9.90
N ASN A 20 16.26 -4.13 9.33
CA ASN A 20 16.88 -2.96 8.70
C ASN A 20 16.33 -2.71 7.29
N GLY A 21 16.20 -3.77 6.50
CA GLY A 21 15.64 -3.73 5.15
C GLY A 21 14.65 -4.88 4.90
N LEU A 22 13.86 -4.77 3.82
CA LEU A 22 12.87 -5.79 3.47
C LEU A 22 13.50 -7.03 2.82
N GLU A 23 14.73 -6.91 2.31
CA GLU A 23 15.57 -8.00 1.83
C GLU A 23 15.76 -9.09 2.89
N ASP A 24 15.89 -8.70 4.16
CA ASP A 24 16.08 -9.59 5.30
C ASP A 24 14.77 -10.24 5.80
N PHE A 25 13.61 -9.79 5.30
CA PHE A 25 12.30 -10.18 5.84
C PHE A 25 12.10 -11.70 5.83
N LYS A 26 12.47 -12.36 4.72
CA LYS A 26 12.26 -13.80 4.53
C LYS A 26 13.01 -14.64 5.56
N GLU A 27 14.26 -14.28 5.85
CA GLU A 27 15.14 -15.07 6.70
C GLU A 27 14.97 -14.72 8.19
N GLN A 28 14.65 -13.46 8.49
CA GLN A 28 14.66 -12.96 9.85
C GLN A 28 13.26 -12.87 10.49
N ILE A 29 12.19 -12.67 9.72
CA ILE A 29 10.87 -12.31 10.29
C ILE A 29 9.76 -13.23 9.83
N ALA A 30 9.73 -13.62 8.54
CA ALA A 30 8.60 -14.31 7.91
C ALA A 30 8.18 -15.60 8.63
N ASP A 31 9.14 -16.29 9.24
CA ASP A 31 8.96 -17.60 9.85
C ASP A 31 8.57 -17.56 11.34
N ALA A 32 8.42 -16.36 11.93
CA ALA A 32 8.07 -16.17 13.34
C ALA A 32 6.60 -16.52 13.60
N ARG A 33 6.37 -17.57 14.39
CA ARG A 33 5.02 -18.07 14.69
C ARG A 33 4.28 -17.19 15.68
N THR A 34 2.96 -17.29 15.62
CA THR A 34 2.08 -16.67 16.60
C THR A 34 2.25 -17.29 17.98
N PHE A 35 1.79 -16.58 19.00
CA PHE A 35 1.91 -17.01 20.38
C PHE A 35 0.70 -16.58 21.20
N SER A 36 0.44 -17.31 22.27
CA SER A 36 -0.61 -16.99 23.26
C SER A 36 -0.16 -17.43 24.65
N PHE A 37 -0.78 -16.84 25.67
CA PHE A 37 -0.60 -17.28 27.05
C PHE A 37 -1.56 -18.41 27.40
N LEU A 38 -1.17 -19.23 28.38
CA LEU A 38 -1.96 -20.39 28.79
C LEU A 38 -3.35 -19.98 29.30
N HIS A 39 -3.47 -18.89 30.07
CA HIS A 39 -4.78 -18.43 30.54
C HIS A 39 -5.72 -18.00 29.40
N GLU A 40 -5.20 -17.32 28.36
CA GLU A 40 -5.99 -16.93 27.19
C GLU A 40 -6.47 -18.16 26.42
N LEU A 41 -5.58 -19.14 26.25
CA LEU A 41 -5.89 -20.38 25.57
C LEU A 41 -7.04 -21.14 26.25
N GLU A 42 -7.04 -21.19 27.58
CA GLU A 42 -8.12 -21.81 28.34
C GLU A 42 -9.46 -21.11 28.17
N GLU A 43 -9.48 -19.77 28.28
CA GLU A 43 -10.69 -18.98 28.05
C GLU A 43 -11.25 -19.24 26.65
N LEU A 44 -10.37 -19.29 25.64
CA LEU A 44 -10.75 -19.58 24.26
C LEU A 44 -11.29 -21.00 24.06
N LEU A 45 -10.71 -22.01 24.74
CA LEU A 45 -11.22 -23.38 24.73
C LEU A 45 -12.61 -23.48 25.38
N GLU A 46 -12.84 -22.74 26.46
CA GLU A 46 -14.13 -22.76 27.19
C GLU A 46 -15.27 -22.18 26.37
N ILE A 47 -15.01 -21.14 25.58
CA ILE A 47 -16.01 -20.57 24.65
C ILE A 47 -16.04 -21.28 23.29
N GLY A 48 -15.30 -22.38 23.13
CA GLY A 48 -15.31 -23.21 21.93
C GLY A 48 -14.70 -22.56 20.69
N LEU A 49 -13.75 -21.64 20.86
CA LEU A 49 -12.92 -21.11 19.77
C LEU A 49 -11.71 -22.03 19.53
N ILE A 50 -10.77 -21.61 18.67
CA ILE A 50 -9.47 -22.29 18.42
C ILE A 50 -9.56 -23.79 18.07
N LYS A 51 -10.68 -24.24 17.49
CA LYS A 51 -10.93 -25.63 17.07
C LYS A 51 -9.97 -26.18 15.99
N GLY A 52 -9.18 -25.31 15.37
CA GLY A 52 -8.12 -25.67 14.42
C GLY A 52 -6.71 -25.36 14.92
N GLY A 53 -6.56 -24.97 16.18
CA GLY A 53 -5.27 -24.72 16.80
C GLY A 53 -4.53 -26.02 17.08
N ASP A 54 -3.53 -26.33 16.25
CA ASP A 54 -2.59 -27.41 16.52
C ASP A 54 -1.41 -26.87 17.36
N LEU A 55 -0.92 -27.69 18.28
CA LEU A 55 0.29 -27.47 19.06
C LEU A 55 1.52 -27.20 18.17
N SER A 56 1.51 -27.64 16.92
CA SER A 56 2.60 -27.36 15.98
C SER A 56 2.69 -25.90 15.52
N ASN A 57 1.61 -25.11 15.66
CA ASN A 57 1.45 -23.86 14.90
C ASN A 57 1.57 -22.58 15.75
N ALA A 58 1.46 -22.66 17.07
CA ALA A 58 1.51 -21.51 17.97
C ALA A 58 2.35 -21.79 19.21
N ILE A 59 3.14 -20.81 19.64
CA ILE A 59 3.94 -20.88 20.88
C ILE A 59 3.01 -20.63 22.07
N VAL A 60 3.01 -21.52 23.07
CA VAL A 60 2.18 -21.35 24.28
C VAL A 60 3.08 -21.03 25.48
N TYR A 61 2.95 -19.81 25.99
CA TYR A 61 3.68 -19.34 27.18
C TYR A 61 2.87 -19.65 28.45
N VAL A 62 3.48 -20.35 29.39
CA VAL A 62 2.84 -20.87 30.60
C VAL A 62 3.02 -19.87 31.74
N ASP A 63 2.07 -18.96 31.88
CA ASP A 63 2.11 -17.85 32.84
C ASP A 63 1.37 -18.12 34.15
N LYS A 64 0.76 -19.30 34.28
CA LYS A 64 0.16 -19.81 35.51
C LYS A 64 0.48 -21.29 35.71
N LYS A 65 0.19 -21.80 36.91
CA LYS A 65 0.34 -23.24 37.19
C LYS A 65 -0.64 -24.04 36.33
N LEU A 66 -0.14 -25.12 35.75
CA LEU A 66 -0.96 -26.09 35.04
C LEU A 66 -1.67 -26.99 36.06
N ASP A 67 -3.01 -26.97 36.08
CA ASP A 67 -3.80 -27.90 36.87
C ASP A 67 -4.19 -29.15 36.04
N GLU A 68 -4.60 -30.22 36.72
CA GLU A 68 -4.92 -31.49 36.07
C GLU A 68 -6.09 -31.36 35.08
N ALA A 69 -7.06 -30.50 35.38
CA ALA A 69 -8.21 -30.24 34.53
C ALA A 69 -7.80 -29.57 33.20
N THR A 70 -6.94 -28.56 33.28
CA THR A 70 -6.37 -27.88 32.11
C THR A 70 -5.50 -28.83 31.33
N GLN A 71 -4.65 -29.63 31.99
CA GLN A 71 -3.81 -30.60 31.31
C GLN A 71 -4.64 -31.58 30.48
N GLN A 72 -5.74 -32.10 31.02
CA GLN A 72 -6.67 -32.97 30.27
C GLN A 72 -7.34 -32.25 29.10
N LYS A 73 -7.78 -30.99 29.29
CA LYS A 73 -8.37 -30.17 28.22
C LYS A 73 -7.37 -29.95 27.09
N LEU A 74 -6.11 -29.62 27.41
CA LEU A 74 -5.06 -29.42 26.43
C LEU A 74 -4.70 -30.73 25.73
N GLN A 75 -4.52 -31.84 26.45
CA GLN A 75 -4.25 -33.17 25.86
C GLN A 75 -5.33 -33.55 24.84
N LYS A 76 -6.60 -33.29 25.17
CA LYS A 76 -7.74 -33.53 24.28
C LYS A 76 -7.78 -32.55 23.10
N ALA A 77 -7.59 -31.26 23.35
CA ALA A 77 -7.61 -30.22 22.32
C ALA A 77 -6.50 -30.43 21.28
N PHE A 78 -5.38 -31.00 21.72
CA PHE A 78 -4.16 -31.10 20.94
C PHE A 78 -3.77 -32.51 20.51
N ASN A 79 -4.57 -33.50 20.85
CA ASN A 79 -4.34 -34.90 20.50
C ASN A 79 -2.93 -35.41 20.86
N LYS A 80 -2.38 -34.95 21.99
CA LYS A 80 -1.05 -35.32 22.51
C LYS A 80 -1.22 -36.03 23.87
N PRO A 81 -0.65 -37.23 24.05
CA PRO A 81 -0.81 -37.98 25.30
C PRO A 81 -0.01 -37.38 26.47
N ASP A 82 1.08 -36.67 26.19
CA ASP A 82 1.92 -36.03 27.20
C ASP A 82 2.16 -34.55 26.85
N ILE A 83 2.09 -33.70 27.87
CA ILE A 83 2.28 -32.25 27.78
C ILE A 83 3.18 -31.86 28.95
N SER A 84 4.40 -31.44 28.64
CA SER A 84 5.36 -30.94 29.62
C SER A 84 5.65 -29.45 29.43
N ILE A 85 6.14 -28.81 30.50
CA ILE A 85 6.58 -27.41 30.48
C ILE A 85 8.11 -27.41 30.41
N ARG A 86 8.66 -26.77 29.38
CA ARG A 86 10.11 -26.58 29.24
C ARG A 86 10.63 -25.60 30.30
N PRO A 87 11.92 -25.65 30.68
CA PRO A 87 12.50 -24.76 31.70
C PRO A 87 12.35 -23.25 31.40
N ASN A 88 12.16 -22.88 30.13
CA ASN A 88 11.91 -21.51 29.68
C ASN A 88 10.43 -21.07 29.82
N GLY A 89 9.58 -21.88 30.44
CA GLY A 89 8.17 -21.56 30.68
C GLY A 89 7.27 -21.69 29.44
N ILE A 90 7.70 -22.45 28.43
CA ILE A 90 6.93 -22.74 27.22
C ILE A 90 6.45 -24.18 27.27
N LEU A 91 5.26 -24.44 26.75
CA LEU A 91 4.75 -25.80 26.58
C LEU A 91 5.66 -26.57 25.59
N ASP A 92 5.80 -27.90 25.73
CA ASP A 92 6.74 -28.68 24.91
C ASP A 92 6.37 -28.83 23.44
N ASN A 93 5.32 -28.15 23.01
CA ASN A 93 4.64 -28.35 21.75
C ASN A 93 5.49 -28.06 20.52
N LEU A 94 6.49 -27.19 20.66
CA LEU A 94 7.40 -26.83 19.58
C LEU A 94 8.73 -26.32 20.15
N GLU A 95 9.72 -26.21 19.26
CA GLU A 95 10.97 -25.51 19.53
C GLU A 95 10.90 -24.10 18.98
N LEU A 96 11.41 -23.12 19.72
CA LEU A 96 11.55 -21.75 19.22
C LEU A 96 12.57 -21.72 18.08
N LYS A 97 12.20 -21.07 16.97
CA LYS A 97 13.13 -20.77 15.87
C LYS A 97 14.08 -19.65 16.25
N TYR A 98 13.61 -18.72 17.09
CA TYR A 98 14.36 -17.56 17.53
C TYR A 98 14.19 -17.34 19.04
N PRO A 99 15.25 -16.92 19.76
CA PRO A 99 15.13 -16.58 21.19
C PRO A 99 14.09 -15.48 21.46
N ASN A 100 13.91 -14.55 20.51
CA ASN A 100 12.98 -13.42 20.56
C ASN A 100 11.79 -13.57 19.58
N GLU A 101 11.34 -14.80 19.32
CA GLU A 101 10.32 -15.09 18.30
C GLU A 101 9.01 -14.32 18.52
N ALA A 102 8.59 -14.11 19.77
CA ALA A 102 7.41 -13.30 20.08
C ALA A 102 7.54 -11.84 19.61
N ALA A 103 8.70 -11.20 19.83
CA ALA A 103 8.97 -9.85 19.34
C ALA A 103 9.04 -9.79 17.80
N ARG A 104 9.61 -10.82 17.16
CA ARG A 104 9.65 -10.94 15.70
C ARG A 104 8.25 -11.10 15.11
N HIS A 105 7.39 -11.90 15.74
CA HIS A 105 5.99 -12.06 15.32
C HIS A 105 5.21 -10.75 15.46
N LYS A 106 5.40 -9.99 16.54
CA LYS A 106 4.81 -8.65 16.64
C LYS A 106 5.34 -7.66 15.61
N LEU A 107 6.61 -7.77 15.23
CA LEU A 107 7.14 -7.00 14.10
C LEU A 107 6.50 -7.43 12.77
N LEU A 108 6.26 -8.73 12.57
CA LEU A 108 5.52 -9.28 11.44
C LEU A 108 4.08 -8.73 11.37
N ASP A 109 3.37 -8.72 12.50
CA ASP A 109 2.03 -8.11 12.61
C ASP A 109 2.05 -6.64 12.19
N VAL A 110 3.02 -5.86 12.70
CA VAL A 110 3.19 -4.44 12.34
C VAL A 110 3.42 -4.28 10.83
N ILE A 111 4.26 -5.12 10.22
CA ILE A 111 4.51 -5.10 8.77
C ILE A 111 3.23 -5.37 8.00
N GLY A 112 2.47 -6.40 8.38
CA GLY A 112 1.20 -6.76 7.75
C GLY A 112 0.15 -5.66 7.87
N ASP A 113 -0.05 -5.13 9.07
CA ASP A 113 -1.04 -4.06 9.33
C ASP A 113 -0.69 -2.77 8.56
N LEU A 114 0.59 -2.44 8.43
CA LEU A 114 1.05 -1.28 7.68
C LEU A 114 0.93 -1.45 6.16
N ALA A 115 0.86 -2.68 5.65
CA ALA A 115 0.58 -2.92 4.24
C ALA A 115 -0.80 -2.38 3.82
N LEU A 116 -1.73 -2.22 4.78
CA LEU A 116 -3.05 -1.61 4.56
C LEU A 116 -2.98 -0.12 4.17
N THR A 117 -1.82 0.52 4.25
CA THR A 117 -1.62 1.87 3.71
C THR A 117 -1.77 1.93 2.18
N GLY A 118 -1.65 0.78 1.48
CA GLY A 118 -1.77 0.68 0.03
C GLY A 118 -0.55 1.22 -0.74
N VAL A 119 0.52 1.60 -0.04
CA VAL A 119 1.76 2.13 -0.63
C VAL A 119 2.99 1.59 0.09
N ARG A 120 4.13 1.56 -0.60
CA ARG A 120 5.41 1.23 0.02
C ARG A 120 5.88 2.39 0.90
N ILE A 121 6.21 2.07 2.15
CA ILE A 121 6.68 3.06 3.13
C ILE A 121 8.21 3.04 3.17
N LYS A 122 8.84 4.18 2.88
CA LYS A 122 10.29 4.39 3.07
C LYS A 122 10.51 5.24 4.32
N ALA A 123 10.52 4.59 5.49
CA ALA A 123 10.67 5.28 6.77
C ALA A 123 11.25 4.38 7.87
N LYS A 124 11.77 5.00 8.94
CA LYS A 124 12.07 4.32 10.20
C LYS A 124 10.80 4.26 11.05
N ILE A 125 10.33 3.05 11.35
CA ILE A 125 9.15 2.82 12.19
C ILE A 125 9.61 2.21 13.51
N ILE A 126 9.16 2.79 14.61
CA ILE A 126 9.40 2.33 15.98
C ILE A 126 8.04 2.04 16.58
N ALA A 127 7.84 0.81 17.05
CA ALA A 127 6.60 0.38 17.64
C ALA A 127 6.85 -0.16 19.05
N ASN A 128 6.28 0.50 20.06
CA ASN A 128 6.39 0.10 21.47
C ASN A 128 5.06 -0.52 21.90
N LYS A 129 5.10 -1.79 22.33
CA LYS A 129 3.90 -2.59 22.67
C LYS A 129 2.85 -2.57 21.54
N PRO A 130 3.22 -2.96 20.30
CA PRO A 130 2.32 -2.89 19.15
C PRO A 130 1.13 -3.87 19.26
N GLY A 131 0.06 -3.55 18.54
CA GLY A 131 -1.10 -4.42 18.37
C GLY A 131 -1.98 -3.97 17.21
N HIS A 132 -2.80 -4.88 16.67
CA HIS A 132 -3.55 -4.63 15.43
C HIS A 132 -4.39 -3.36 15.45
N LYS A 133 -5.08 -3.06 16.55
CA LYS A 133 -5.91 -1.85 16.66
C LYS A 133 -5.09 -0.56 16.48
N ILE A 134 -3.94 -0.44 17.15
CA ILE A 134 -3.11 0.76 17.05
C ILE A 134 -2.38 0.83 15.71
N ASN A 135 -1.89 -0.31 15.21
CA ASN A 135 -1.20 -0.40 13.93
C ASN A 135 -2.12 0.00 12.78
N THR A 136 -3.34 -0.55 12.74
CA THR A 136 -4.34 -0.22 11.71
C THR A 136 -4.81 1.23 11.79
N GLN A 137 -4.97 1.80 12.98
CA GLN A 137 -5.26 3.23 13.16
C GLN A 137 -4.12 4.10 12.64
N PHE A 138 -2.88 3.71 12.89
CA PHE A 138 -1.70 4.39 12.37
C PHE A 138 -1.61 4.29 10.83
N ALA A 139 -1.84 3.10 10.26
CA ALA A 139 -1.91 2.87 8.82
C ALA A 139 -2.98 3.75 8.15
N LYS A 140 -4.19 3.86 8.75
CA LYS A 140 -5.25 4.75 8.27
C LYS A 140 -4.82 6.23 8.25
N LYS A 141 -4.14 6.68 9.31
CA LYS A 141 -3.61 8.05 9.38
C LYS A 141 -2.55 8.30 8.30
N LEU A 142 -1.62 7.36 8.11
CA LEU A 142 -0.62 7.43 7.05
C LEU A 142 -1.25 7.48 5.65
N HIS A 143 -2.22 6.61 5.38
CA HIS A 143 -2.94 6.60 4.11
C HIS A 143 -3.65 7.94 3.84
N LYS A 144 -4.31 8.52 4.86
CA LYS A 144 -4.97 9.82 4.72
C LYS A 144 -3.98 10.93 4.35
N GLN A 145 -2.80 10.96 4.98
CA GLN A 145 -1.74 11.91 4.65
C GLN A 145 -1.24 11.68 3.22
N TYR A 146 -0.99 10.42 2.82
CA TYR A 146 -0.59 10.09 1.46
C TYR A 146 -1.60 10.59 0.42
N VAL A 147 -2.90 10.34 0.62
CA VAL A 147 -3.94 10.80 -0.32
C VAL A 147 -4.00 12.33 -0.39
N MET A 148 -3.88 13.03 0.74
CA MET A 148 -3.87 14.49 0.77
C MET A 148 -2.69 15.06 -0.02
N HIS A 149 -1.48 14.53 0.19
CA HIS A 149 -0.29 15.00 -0.53
C HIS A 149 -0.27 14.58 -2.00
N LYS A 150 -0.86 13.44 -2.36
CA LYS A 150 -0.99 13.01 -3.77
C LYS A 150 -1.86 13.97 -4.59
N LYS A 151 -2.89 14.58 -4.00
CA LYS A 151 -3.76 15.55 -4.69
C LYS A 151 -3.03 16.84 -5.08
N ASN A 152 -1.90 17.16 -4.46
CA ASN A 152 -1.19 18.43 -4.64
C ASN A 152 -0.18 18.45 -5.81
N ASN A 153 -0.20 17.45 -6.69
CA ASN A 153 0.67 17.44 -7.88
C ASN A 153 0.02 18.09 -9.11
N VAL A 154 -1.13 18.76 -8.96
CA VAL A 154 -1.68 19.60 -10.03
C VAL A 154 -0.84 20.88 -10.06
N PRO A 155 -0.15 21.21 -11.17
CA PRO A 155 0.59 22.46 -11.26
C PRO A 155 -0.35 23.65 -11.03
N GLU A 156 0.10 24.67 -10.31
CA GLU A 156 -0.61 25.96 -10.30
C GLU A 156 -0.33 26.66 -11.63
N PHE A 157 -1.38 27.06 -12.33
CA PHE A 157 -1.29 27.82 -13.58
C PHE A 157 -2.41 28.86 -13.64
N ASP A 158 -2.11 30.00 -14.25
CA ASP A 158 -3.09 31.06 -14.49
C ASP A 158 -3.80 30.79 -15.82
N LEU A 159 -5.12 30.62 -15.77
CA LEU A 159 -5.95 30.38 -16.95
C LEU A 159 -6.09 31.60 -17.87
N GLU A 160 -5.92 32.79 -17.29
CA GLU A 160 -6.08 34.08 -17.96
C GLU A 160 -4.76 34.63 -18.51
N ALA A 161 -3.63 34.02 -18.16
CA ALA A 161 -2.33 34.38 -18.70
C ALA A 161 -2.27 34.19 -20.23
N GLU A 162 -1.41 34.99 -20.86
CA GLU A 162 -1.13 34.85 -22.28
C GLU A 162 -0.53 33.46 -22.57
N PRO A 163 -1.06 32.71 -23.54
CA PRO A 163 -0.61 31.34 -23.80
C PRO A 163 0.80 31.32 -24.37
N VAL A 164 1.55 30.25 -24.04
CA VAL A 164 2.86 29.95 -24.67
C VAL A 164 2.70 29.69 -26.15
N TYR A 165 1.64 28.95 -26.53
CA TYR A 165 1.22 28.78 -27.91
C TYR A 165 -0.29 28.92 -28.02
N ASN A 166 -0.75 29.76 -28.94
CA ASN A 166 -2.14 29.81 -29.36
C ASN A 166 -2.43 28.76 -30.45
N VAL A 167 -3.70 28.62 -30.84
CA VAL A 167 -4.14 27.61 -31.82
C VAL A 167 -3.43 27.73 -33.18
N ASN A 168 -3.08 28.95 -33.62
CA ASN A 168 -2.40 29.15 -34.91
C ASN A 168 -0.96 28.64 -34.85
N GLU A 169 -0.24 28.93 -33.76
CA GLU A 169 1.11 28.43 -33.52
C GLU A 169 1.12 26.91 -33.36
N ILE A 170 0.11 26.35 -32.68
CA ILE A 170 -0.07 24.90 -32.59
C ILE A 170 -0.26 24.27 -33.98
N MET A 171 -1.00 24.91 -34.90
CA MET A 171 -1.18 24.43 -36.28
C MET A 171 0.09 24.51 -37.13
N GLU A 172 1.08 25.31 -36.74
CA GLU A 172 2.39 25.34 -37.39
C GLU A 172 3.26 24.15 -36.97
N LEU A 173 3.10 23.70 -35.72
CA LEU A 173 3.82 22.55 -35.15
C LEU A 173 3.17 21.22 -35.52
N LEU A 174 1.84 21.12 -35.35
CA LEU A 174 1.09 19.90 -35.61
C LEU A 174 0.48 19.88 -37.02
N PRO A 175 0.42 18.70 -37.68
CA PRO A 175 -0.29 18.55 -38.95
C PRO A 175 -1.82 18.58 -38.81
N HIS A 176 -2.34 18.45 -37.58
CA HIS A 176 -3.77 18.38 -37.26
C HIS A 176 -4.52 19.66 -37.63
N ARG A 177 -5.76 19.52 -38.14
CA ARG A 177 -6.64 20.64 -38.50
C ARG A 177 -8.06 20.39 -38.00
N PRO A 178 -8.89 21.43 -37.81
CA PRO A 178 -10.30 21.25 -37.48
C PRO A 178 -11.00 20.29 -38.48
N PRO A 179 -11.87 19.39 -38.00
CA PRO A 179 -12.37 19.27 -36.61
C PRO A 179 -11.51 18.38 -35.70
N PHE A 180 -10.35 17.89 -36.13
CA PHE A 180 -9.53 16.91 -35.39
C PHE A 180 -8.29 17.50 -34.70
N LEU A 181 -8.05 18.81 -34.83
CA LEU A 181 -7.19 19.55 -33.92
C LEU A 181 -7.98 19.82 -32.63
N LEU A 182 -7.55 19.23 -31.53
CA LEU A 182 -8.28 19.29 -30.26
C LEU A 182 -7.67 20.31 -29.30
N VAL A 183 -6.35 20.50 -29.29
CA VAL A 183 -5.71 21.43 -28.33
C VAL A 183 -5.90 22.88 -28.79
N ASP A 184 -6.46 23.72 -27.92
CA ASP A 184 -6.77 25.13 -28.24
C ASP A 184 -5.60 26.06 -27.92
N LYS A 185 -4.91 25.83 -26.80
CA LYS A 185 -3.74 26.62 -26.38
C LYS A 185 -2.82 25.82 -25.45
N ILE A 186 -1.54 26.19 -25.42
CA ILE A 186 -0.57 25.74 -24.42
C ILE A 186 -0.43 26.83 -23.35
N ILE A 187 -0.71 26.46 -22.10
CA ILE A 187 -0.67 27.38 -20.95
C ILE A 187 0.74 27.42 -20.35
N HIS A 188 1.42 26.27 -20.31
CA HIS A 188 2.73 26.15 -19.71
C HIS A 188 3.54 25.07 -20.42
N MET A 189 4.84 25.31 -20.60
CA MET A 189 5.75 24.36 -21.21
C MET A 189 7.17 24.51 -20.66
N THR A 190 7.76 23.38 -20.29
CA THR A 190 9.20 23.20 -20.05
C THR A 190 9.66 21.98 -20.84
N ASP A 191 10.93 21.65 -20.80
CA ASP A 191 11.57 20.53 -21.49
C ASP A 191 10.97 19.16 -21.11
N GLN A 192 10.30 19.07 -19.95
CA GLN A 192 9.79 17.81 -19.39
C GLN A 192 8.28 17.85 -19.05
N LEU A 193 7.65 19.02 -19.12
CA LEU A 193 6.27 19.22 -18.71
C LEU A 193 5.56 20.13 -19.71
N ILE A 194 4.35 19.75 -20.11
CA ILE A 194 3.48 20.61 -20.90
C ILE A 194 2.06 20.59 -20.33
N ILE A 195 1.40 21.74 -20.35
CA ILE A 195 0.02 21.92 -19.93
C ILE A 195 -0.75 22.53 -21.12
N GLY A 196 -1.58 21.72 -21.76
CA GLY A 196 -2.48 22.14 -22.82
C GLY A 196 -3.91 22.34 -22.32
N MET A 197 -4.69 23.11 -23.08
CA MET A 197 -6.10 23.37 -22.80
C MET A 197 -6.97 22.94 -23.98
N LYS A 198 -8.06 22.24 -23.66
CA LYS A 198 -9.19 21.95 -24.55
C LYS A 198 -10.46 22.52 -23.91
N ASN A 199 -11.10 23.45 -24.58
CA ASN A 199 -12.44 23.91 -24.26
C ASN A 199 -13.44 22.90 -24.81
N VAL A 200 -14.37 22.47 -23.97
CA VAL A 200 -15.42 21.53 -24.34
C VAL A 200 -16.76 22.24 -24.23
N THR A 201 -17.49 22.34 -25.34
CA THR A 201 -18.79 23.01 -25.40
C THR A 201 -19.80 22.15 -26.14
N MET A 202 -21.10 22.40 -25.96
CA MET A 202 -22.16 21.61 -26.63
C MET A 202 -22.10 21.68 -28.17
N ASN A 203 -21.34 22.61 -28.75
CA ASN A 203 -21.14 22.72 -30.20
C ASN A 203 -20.14 21.69 -30.77
N GLU A 204 -19.53 20.85 -29.93
CA GLU A 204 -18.61 19.81 -30.38
C GLU A 204 -19.32 18.68 -31.14
N HIS A 205 -18.77 18.33 -32.30
CA HIS A 205 -19.37 17.36 -33.24
C HIS A 205 -19.63 15.97 -32.60
N PHE A 206 -18.79 15.55 -31.65
CA PHE A 206 -18.94 14.24 -31.01
C PHE A 206 -20.12 14.16 -30.03
N PHE A 207 -20.68 15.29 -29.57
CA PHE A 207 -21.87 15.27 -28.72
C PHE A 207 -23.16 14.95 -29.48
N VAL A 208 -23.16 15.06 -30.81
CA VAL A 208 -24.31 14.70 -31.65
C VAL A 208 -24.51 13.18 -31.73
N GLY A 209 -23.43 12.40 -31.66
CA GLY A 209 -23.46 10.96 -31.97
C GLY A 209 -22.93 10.02 -30.89
N HIS A 210 -22.15 10.49 -29.91
CA HIS A 210 -21.54 9.60 -28.92
C HIS A 210 -22.57 9.10 -27.89
N PHE A 211 -23.45 9.98 -27.38
CA PHE A 211 -24.67 9.67 -26.61
C PHE A 211 -25.63 10.89 -26.67
N PRO A 212 -26.72 10.88 -27.46
CA PRO A 212 -27.52 12.08 -27.72
C PRO A 212 -28.16 12.74 -26.48
N GLU A 213 -28.50 11.95 -25.46
CA GLU A 213 -29.12 12.43 -24.23
C GLU A 213 -28.11 12.69 -23.10
N GLU A 214 -26.83 12.36 -23.32
CA GLU A 214 -25.79 12.47 -22.31
C GLU A 214 -24.49 12.99 -22.95
N PRO A 215 -24.20 14.31 -22.87
CA PRO A 215 -23.05 14.89 -23.55
C PRO A 215 -21.73 14.45 -22.90
N ILE A 216 -21.24 13.29 -23.30
CA ILE A 216 -19.97 12.69 -22.86
C ILE A 216 -18.94 12.82 -23.97
N MET A 217 -17.78 13.41 -23.67
CA MET A 217 -16.66 13.42 -24.61
C MET A 217 -16.03 12.01 -24.66
N PRO A 218 -15.89 11.38 -25.84
CA PRO A 218 -15.29 10.06 -25.97
C PRO A 218 -13.89 9.99 -25.32
N GLY A 219 -13.64 8.94 -24.53
CA GLY A 219 -12.34 8.77 -23.86
C GLY A 219 -11.16 8.72 -24.83
N VAL A 220 -11.37 8.18 -26.04
CA VAL A 220 -10.36 8.17 -27.12
C VAL A 220 -9.99 9.58 -27.59
N LEU A 221 -10.94 10.53 -27.62
CA LEU A 221 -10.65 11.92 -27.99
C LEU A 221 -9.94 12.67 -26.86
N GLN A 222 -10.20 12.32 -25.59
CA GLN A 222 -9.46 12.85 -24.46
C GLN A 222 -7.99 12.42 -24.53
N LEU A 223 -7.74 11.13 -24.81
CA LEU A 223 -6.39 10.61 -25.03
C LEU A 223 -5.72 11.24 -26.25
N GLU A 224 -6.45 11.44 -27.35
CA GLU A 224 -5.95 12.14 -28.54
C GLU A 224 -5.54 13.60 -28.22
N ALA A 225 -6.35 14.34 -27.47
CA ALA A 225 -5.98 15.70 -27.05
C ALA A 225 -4.71 15.72 -26.17
N MET A 226 -4.54 14.72 -25.30
CA MET A 226 -3.30 14.53 -24.52
C MET A 226 -2.12 14.18 -25.43
N ALA A 227 -2.31 13.33 -26.43
CA ALA A 227 -1.29 12.97 -27.41
C ALA A 227 -0.85 14.17 -28.24
N GLN A 228 -1.79 14.99 -28.73
CA GLN A 228 -1.48 16.23 -29.45
C GLN A 228 -0.71 17.21 -28.57
N THR A 229 -1.10 17.36 -27.30
CA THR A 229 -0.38 18.20 -26.33
C THR A 229 1.06 17.70 -26.17
N GLY A 230 1.28 16.41 -25.94
CA GLY A 230 2.64 15.83 -25.90
C GLY A 230 3.41 15.99 -27.22
N GLY A 231 2.71 15.90 -28.35
CA GLY A 231 3.28 16.13 -29.68
C GLY A 231 3.83 17.54 -29.85
N VAL A 232 3.14 18.57 -29.34
CA VAL A 232 3.63 19.95 -29.34
C VAL A 232 4.94 20.07 -28.58
N LEU A 233 5.03 19.47 -27.38
CA LEU A 233 6.26 19.47 -26.58
C LEU A 233 7.42 18.85 -27.35
N VAL A 234 7.22 17.67 -27.94
CA VAL A 234 8.28 16.97 -28.69
C VAL A 234 8.71 17.76 -29.93
N LEU A 235 7.75 18.24 -30.74
CA LEU A 235 8.03 18.91 -32.00
C LEU A 235 8.65 20.30 -31.84
N SER A 236 8.37 20.99 -30.72
CA SER A 236 8.98 22.28 -30.40
C SER A 236 10.52 22.22 -30.28
N GLY A 237 11.08 21.03 -30.09
CA GLY A 237 12.54 20.80 -30.04
C GLY A 237 13.21 20.58 -31.39
N PHE A 238 12.48 20.60 -32.50
CA PHE A 238 13.01 20.37 -33.85
C PHE A 238 12.93 21.64 -34.71
N ASP A 239 13.95 21.86 -35.55
CA ASP A 239 14.00 23.04 -36.45
C ASP A 239 12.88 23.03 -37.50
N ASN A 240 12.52 21.84 -38.01
CA ASN A 240 11.48 21.65 -39.03
C ASN A 240 10.43 20.64 -38.53
N PRO A 241 9.52 21.04 -37.62
CA PRO A 241 8.56 20.14 -36.99
C PRO A 241 7.60 19.48 -37.99
N LYS A 242 7.33 20.14 -39.12
CA LYS A 242 6.44 19.64 -40.19
C LYS A 242 6.96 18.41 -40.92
N ASP A 243 8.26 18.12 -40.81
CA ASP A 243 8.87 16.95 -41.44
C ASP A 243 8.62 15.65 -40.64
N TYR A 244 8.05 15.77 -39.45
CA TYR A 244 7.85 14.66 -38.51
C TYR A 244 6.38 14.38 -38.27
N SER A 245 6.05 13.09 -38.12
CA SER A 245 4.75 12.64 -37.64
C SER A 245 4.88 12.13 -36.20
N THR A 246 4.04 12.62 -35.31
CA THR A 246 3.99 12.18 -33.91
C THR A 246 2.94 11.10 -33.73
N TYR A 247 3.32 10.00 -33.07
CA TYR A 247 2.44 8.88 -32.78
C TYR A 247 2.42 8.61 -31.28
N PHE A 248 1.22 8.46 -30.72
CA PHE A 248 1.04 8.00 -29.34
C PHE A 248 0.96 6.48 -29.31
N MET A 249 1.98 5.83 -28.77
CA MET A 249 2.14 4.37 -28.82
C MET A 249 2.40 3.79 -27.44
N LYS A 250 1.93 2.56 -27.22
CA LYS A 250 2.33 1.74 -26.06
C LYS A 250 3.66 1.06 -26.41
N ILE A 251 4.65 1.20 -25.53
CA ILE A 251 5.91 0.45 -25.55
C ILE A 251 5.71 -0.90 -24.87
#